data_AF-A0A858PYV8-F1
#
_entry.id   AF-A0A858PYV8-F1
#
_cell.length_a   1.000
_cell.length_b   1.000
_cell.length_c   1.000
_cell.angle_alpha   90.00
_cell.angle_beta   90.00
_cell.angle_gamma   90.00
#
_symmetry.space_group_name_H-M   'P 1'
#
loop_
_entity.id
_entity.type
_entity.pdbx_description
1 polymer ?
#
loop_
_entity_poly.entity_id
_entity_poly.type
_entity_poly.pdbx_seq_one_letter_code
_entity_poly.pdbx_strand_id
1 'polypeptide(L)'
;MHPIAYLLDTILSVYNFALIAWVILGWLIALRIVNGNNDIVYRIYAALTRMVSPALSFIRRYIPSIAGLDLAPIALLIAVGFFRYALRYYF
;
A
#
# COMPACT_ATOMS: atom_id res chain seq x y z
N MET A 1 -18.52 -18.50 -6.04
CA MET A 1 -17.36 -17.89 -5.36
C MET A 1 -16.87 -18.84 -4.29
N HIS A 2 -15.69 -19.40 -4.46
CA HIS A 2 -15.06 -20.25 -3.45
C HIS A 2 -14.82 -19.43 -2.17
N PRO A 3 -15.29 -19.85 -0.97
CA PRO A 3 -15.18 -19.03 0.25
C PRO A 3 -13.76 -18.57 0.56
N ILE A 4 -12.76 -19.43 0.27
CA ILE A 4 -11.34 -19.10 0.44
C ILE A 4 -10.89 -18.00 -0.54
N ALA A 5 -11.34 -18.05 -1.80
CA ALA A 5 -10.99 -17.03 -2.79
C ALA A 5 -11.59 -15.67 -2.41
N TYR A 6 -12.83 -15.65 -1.90
CA TYR A 6 -13.45 -14.44 -1.36
C TYR A 6 -12.65 -13.85 -0.18
N LEU A 7 -12.23 -14.69 0.77
CA LEU A 7 -11.42 -14.25 1.91
C LEU A 7 -10.09 -13.65 1.46
N LEU A 8 -9.40 -14.30 0.52
CA LEU A 8 -8.14 -13.79 -0.03
C LEU A 8 -8.32 -12.46 -0.77
N ASP A 9 -9.35 -12.33 -1.62
CA ASP A 9 -9.64 -11.07 -2.30
C ASP A 9 -9.92 -9.94 -1.29
N THR A 10 -10.62 -10.26 -0.21
CA THR A 10 -10.94 -9.31 0.86
C THR A 10 -9.67 -8.84 1.57
N ILE A 11 -8.76 -9.76 1.92
CA ILE A 11 -7.46 -9.41 2.52
C ILE A 11 -6.66 -8.51 1.58
N LEU A 12 -6.58 -8.85 0.29
CA LEU A 12 -5.89 -8.03 -0.71
C LEU A 12 -6.58 -6.65 -0.86
N SER A 13 -7.91 -6.58 -0.73
CA SER A 13 -8.65 -5.32 -0.75
C SER A 13 -8.29 -4.42 0.42
N VAL A 14 -8.23 -4.99 1.63
CA VAL A 14 -7.83 -4.27 2.85
C VAL A 14 -6.39 -3.79 2.74
N TYR A 15 -5.48 -4.64 2.23
CA TYR A 15 -4.10 -4.25 1.97
C TYR A 15 -4.00 -3.09 0.97
N ASN A 16 -4.76 -3.13 -0.13
CA ASN A 16 -4.81 -2.04 -1.11
C ASN A 16 -5.30 -0.73 -0.46
N PHE A 17 -6.33 -0.80 0.37
CA PHE A 17 -6.82 0.37 1.11
C PHE A 17 -5.74 0.92 2.05
N ALA A 18 -5.05 0.06 2.81
CA ALA A 18 -3.96 0.48 3.69
C ALA A 18 -2.81 1.14 2.93
N LEU A 19 -2.46 0.62 1.74
CA LEU A 19 -1.45 1.20 0.87
C LEU A 19 -1.84 2.59 0.36
N ILE A 20 -3.09 2.76 -0.08
CA ILE A 20 -3.62 4.06 -0.50
C ILE A 20 -3.61 5.04 0.68
N ALA A 21 -4.10 4.62 1.85
CA ALA A 21 -4.11 5.44 3.06
C ALA A 21 -2.68 5.87 3.47
N TRP A 22 -1.70 4.97 3.35
CA TRP A 22 -0.29 5.26 3.62
C TRP A 22 0.26 6.33 2.68
N VAL A 23 0.01 6.21 1.37
CA VAL A 23 0.46 7.19 0.36
C VAL A 23 -0.17 8.55 0.63
N ILE A 24 -1.49 8.60 0.82
CA ILE A 24 -2.21 9.84 1.09
C ILE A 24 -1.70 10.49 2.38
N LEU A 25 -1.61 9.74 3.48
CA LEU A 25 -1.13 10.27 4.75
C LEU A 25 0.32 10.76 4.66
N GLY A 26 1.19 10.04 3.94
CA GLY A 26 2.55 10.48 3.66
C GLY A 26 2.59 11.82 2.92
N TRP A 27 1.76 12.02 1.91
CA TRP A 27 1.64 13.31 1.22
C TRP A 27 1.09 14.41 2.12
N LEU A 28 0.06 14.12 2.93
CA LEU A 28 -0.48 15.10 3.87
C LEU A 28 0.57 15.57 4.88
N ILE A 29 1.42 14.66 5.37
CA ILE A 29 2.54 14.98 6.26
C ILE A 29 3.60 15.81 5.51
N ALA A 30 4.01 15.39 4.31
CA ALA A 30 5.03 16.07 3.51
C ALA A 30 4.61 17.49 3.09
N LEU A 31 3.33 17.68 2.76
CA LEU A 31 2.72 18.96 2.42
C LEU A 31 2.38 19.82 3.64
N ARG A 32 2.70 19.36 4.86
CA ARG A 32 2.39 20.03 6.14
C ARG A 32 0.90 20.31 6.36
N ILE A 33 0.02 19.55 5.69
CA ILE A 33 -1.44 19.62 5.89
C ILE A 33 -1.80 18.94 7.23
N VAL A 34 -1.09 17.87 7.58
CA VAL A 34 -1.23 17.15 8.84
C VAL A 34 0.08 17.19 9.62
N ASN A 35 -0.01 17.42 10.93
CA ASN A 35 1.17 17.43 11.80
C ASN A 35 1.64 15.99 12.11
N GLY A 36 2.74 15.57 11.48
CA GLY A 36 3.36 14.27 11.72
C GLY A 36 3.92 14.08 13.14
N ASN A 37 4.11 15.15 13.91
CA ASN A 37 4.54 15.08 15.32
C ASN A 37 3.39 14.76 16.29
N ASN A 38 2.15 14.73 15.81
CA ASN A 38 1.02 14.30 16.63
C ASN A 38 1.10 12.78 16.86
N ASP A 39 0.99 12.35 18.12
CA ASP A 39 1.12 10.93 18.50
C ASP A 39 0.16 10.00 17.73
N ILE A 40 -1.06 10.44 17.47
CA ILE A 40 -2.06 9.64 16.75
C ILE A 40 -1.63 9.48 15.29
N VAL A 41 -1.27 10.58 14.63
CA VAL A 41 -0.82 10.59 13.23
C VAL A 41 0.42 9.72 13.06
N TYR A 42 1.41 9.87 13.96
CA TYR A 42 2.63 9.09 13.94
C TYR A 42 2.35 7.59 14.09
N ARG A 43 1.51 7.20 15.06
CA ARG A 43 1.16 5.79 15.29
C ARG A 43 0.45 5.17 14.08
N ILE A 44 -0.51 5.88 13.49
CA ILE A 44 -1.22 5.41 12.29
C ILE A 44 -0.24 5.27 11.13
N TYR A 45 0.56 6.31 10.86
CA TYR A 45 1.53 6.29 9.78
C TYR A 45 2.58 5.19 9.96
N ALA A 46 3.07 4.97 11.17
CA ALA A 46 4.01 3.90 11.50
C ALA A 46 3.39 2.51 11.32
N ALA A 47 2.13 2.30 11.74
CA ALA A 47 1.41 1.05 11.55
C ALA A 47 1.25 0.73 10.05
N LEU A 48 0.76 1.70 9.28
CA LEU A 48 0.62 1.60 7.83
C LEU A 48 1.97 1.31 7.16
N THR A 49 3.02 2.04 7.54
CA THR A 49 4.38 1.86 7.03
C THR A 49 4.88 0.43 7.27
N ARG A 50 4.67 -0.12 8.47
CA ARG A 50 5.07 -1.51 8.80
C ARG A 50 4.32 -2.54 7.96
N MET A 51 3.06 -2.29 7.62
CA MET A 51 2.27 -3.17 6.76
C MET A 51 2.80 -3.20 5.33
N VAL A 52 3.13 -2.03 4.77
CA VAL A 52 3.50 -1.92 3.34
C VAL A 52 5.00 -2.04 3.06
N SER A 53 5.85 -1.76 4.05
CA SER A 53 7.30 -1.68 3.86
C SER A 53 7.95 -2.97 3.34
N PRO A 54 7.54 -4.19 3.74
CA PRO A 54 8.18 -5.40 3.22
C PRO A 54 8.00 -5.51 1.70
N ALA A 55 6.78 -5.32 1.21
CA ALA A 55 6.47 -5.40 -0.22
C ALA A 55 7.10 -4.24 -1.00
N LEU A 56 7.05 -3.01 -0.46
CA LEU A 56 7.71 -1.86 -1.08
C LEU A 56 9.23 -2.07 -1.15
N SER A 57 9.85 -2.57 -0.09
CA SER A 57 11.29 -2.84 -0.05
C SER A 57 11.71 -3.86 -1.10
N PHE A 58 10.86 -4.86 -1.36
CA PHE A 58 11.11 -5.85 -2.41
C PHE A 58 11.00 -5.20 -3.80
N ILE A 59 9.97 -4.40 -4.04
CA ILE A 59 9.76 -3.73 -5.33
C ILE A 59 10.87 -2.71 -5.64
N ARG A 60 11.30 -1.94 -4.64
CA ARG A 60 12.39 -0.96 -4.78
C ARG A 60 13.74 -1.58 -5.16
N ARG A 61 13.93 -2.89 -5.01
CA ARG A 61 15.13 -3.59 -5.51
C ARG A 61 15.17 -3.66 -7.04
N TYR A 62 14.01 -3.59 -7.69
CA TYR A 62 13.86 -3.71 -9.14
C TYR A 62 13.43 -2.40 -9.79
N ILE A 63 12.71 -1.55 -9.06
CA ILE A 63 12.22 -0.26 -9.54
C ILE A 63 13.00 0.85 -8.84
N PRO A 64 13.93 1.53 -9.54
CA PRO A 64 14.63 2.67 -8.97
C PRO A 64 13.66 3.85 -8.79
N SER A 65 13.93 4.69 -7.79
CA SER A 65 13.26 5.99 -7.65
C SER A 65 13.66 6.92 -8.80
N ILE A 66 12.68 7.57 -9.43
CA ILE A 66 12.90 8.48 -10.56
C ILE A 66 12.64 9.90 -10.08
N ALA A 67 13.61 10.81 -10.28
CA ALA A 67 13.49 12.23 -9.93
C ALA A 67 13.06 12.47 -8.47
N GLY A 68 13.53 11.62 -7.53
CA GLY A 68 13.15 11.71 -6.11
C GLY A 68 11.74 11.21 -5.78
N LEU A 69 10.97 10.76 -6.78
CA LEU A 69 9.65 10.18 -6.60
C LEU A 69 9.76 8.66 -6.45
N ASP A 70 9.12 8.14 -5.40
CA ASP A 70 9.04 6.70 -5.16
C ASP A 70 7.90 6.10 -5.98
N LEU A 71 8.25 5.32 -7.01
CA LEU A 71 7.32 4.63 -7.88
C LEU A 71 6.86 3.28 -7.33
N ALA A 72 7.52 2.76 -6.29
CA ALA A 72 7.19 1.45 -5.73
C ALA A 72 5.74 1.33 -5.24
N PRO A 73 5.10 2.35 -4.64
CA PRO A 73 3.70 2.26 -4.22
C PRO A 73 2.74 2.09 -5.39
N ILE A 74 3.00 2.75 -6.51
CA ILE A 74 2.18 2.64 -7.72
C ILE A 74 2.32 1.23 -8.31
N ALA A 75 3.56 0.73 -8.43
CA ALA A 75 3.80 -0.62 -8.90
C ALA A 75 3.15 -1.68 -7.99
N LEU A 76 3.19 -1.47 -6.67
CA LEU A 76 2.55 -2.36 -5.71
C LEU A 76 1.01 -2.34 -5.84
N LEU A 77 0.40 -1.18 -6.04
CA LEU A 77 -1.05 -1.06 -6.29
C LEU A 77 -1.46 -1.84 -7.55
N ILE A 78 -0.68 -1.73 -8.62
CA ILE A 78 -0.92 -2.46 -9.87
C ILE A 78 -0.77 -3.97 -9.64
N ALA A 79 0.30 -4.40 -8.95
CA ALA A 79 0.54 -5.82 -8.67
C ALA A 79 -0.59 -6.44 -7.83
N VAL A 80 -1.01 -5.78 -6.75
CA VAL A 80 -2.12 -6.26 -5.91
C VAL A 80 -3.43 -6.26 -6.69
N GLY A 81 -3.69 -5.22 -7.50
CA GLY A 81 -4.85 -5.17 -8.40
C GLY A 81 -4.90 -6.34 -9.38
N PHE A 82 -3.75 -6.67 -9.99
CA PHE A 82 -3.60 -7.82 -10.87
C PHE A 82 -3.90 -9.13 -10.14
N PHE A 83 -3.32 -9.36 -8.95
CA PHE A 83 -3.58 -10.58 -8.18
C PHE A 83 -5.05 -10.73 -7.80
N ARG A 84 -5.73 -9.64 -7.44
CA ARG A 84 -7.17 -9.65 -7.17
C ARG A 84 -7.99 -9.99 -8.40
N TYR A 85 -7.66 -9.39 -9.53
CA TYR A 85 -8.33 -9.69 -10.80
C TYR A 85 -8.15 -11.17 -11.17
N ALA A 86 -6.91 -11.68 -11.13
CA ALA A 86 -6.61 -13.08 -11.41
C ALA A 86 -7.37 -14.02 -10.47
N LEU A 87 -7.36 -13.74 -9.16
CA LEU A 87 -8.07 -14.56 -8.18
C LEU A 87 -9.57 -14.66 -8.47
N ARG A 88 -10.22 -13.56 -8.85
CA ARG A 88 -11.65 -13.54 -9.21
C ARG A 88 -11.96 -14.15 -10.56
N TYR A 89 -10.98 -14.15 -11.48
CA TYR A 89 -11.15 -14.68 -12.82
C TYR A 89 -11.04 -16.21 -12.84
N TYR A 90 -10.11 -16.78 -12.07
CA TYR A 90 -9.83 -18.21 -12.07
C TYR A 90 -10.63 -19.04 -11.03
N PHE A 91 -11.21 -18.41 -10.00
CA PHE A 91 -11.93 -19.08 -8.89
C PHE A 91 -13.31 -18.48 -8.62
#